data_AF-A0A9X2D4N9-F1
#
_entry.id   AF-A0A9X2D4N9-F1
#
_cell.length_a   1.000
_cell.length_b   1.000
_cell.length_c   1.000
_cell.angle_alpha   90.00
_cell.angle_beta   90.00
_cell.angle_gamma   90.00
#
_symmetry.space_group_name_H-M   'P 1'
#
loop_
_entity.id
_entity.type
_entity.pdbx_description
1 polymer ?
#
loop_
_entity_poly.entity_id
_entity_poly.type
_entity_poly.pdbx_seq_one_letter_code
_entity_poly.pdbx_strand_id
1 'polypeptide(L)'
;MSAVPDTDEGRSTSRRLERRARHVRRAGRQVGDRVTGHVRERRDEAERRALAHADRVRDRLPRPLRAVWDLTVVTVRETFDDRVPGLAAETALFTLISLPALLLVLLGSLGYVAAALDAENTQQLETVVYGLPSTVLSDSTYAAYSDVAEQVLSQGRADVAGIGLVLALWTGSRAVNRSLETIVIAYDAEAEARSGWKRRILAFFLTVAGLVGAVAILPLLVLGPRLLRALMPDGAANSLLDATSWLYYPALGLLVMAALTTLYHVGVPWRTPWRRDLPGAVLAMVGWVLAAAGLRAYLLVSGTGDVAYRQMGTPIAVVLWLWISAIVVLVGAELNAEIERMWPSTDQGRLRRADQGGGDPEQRRRAGREPDPAS
;
A
#
# COMPACT_ATOMS: atom_id res chain seq x y z
N MET A 1 -47.14 -41.19 27.10
CA MET A 1 -46.67 -39.83 27.46
C MET A 1 -46.94 -39.63 28.95
N SER A 2 -45.97 -39.95 29.81
CA SER A 2 -46.08 -39.78 31.27
C SER A 2 -45.77 -38.33 31.60
N ALA A 3 -46.75 -37.62 32.18
CA ALA A 3 -46.59 -36.24 32.63
C ALA A 3 -45.84 -36.23 33.96
N VAL A 4 -44.64 -35.67 33.96
CA VAL A 4 -43.85 -35.39 35.16
C VAL A 4 -44.61 -34.35 36.00
N PRO A 5 -44.81 -34.55 37.32
CA PRO A 5 -45.52 -33.57 38.15
C PRO A 5 -44.64 -32.33 38.35
N ASP A 6 -45.17 -31.17 37.94
CA ASP A 6 -44.57 -29.85 38.14
C ASP A 6 -44.72 -29.47 39.63
N THR A 7 -43.69 -29.77 40.42
CA THR A 7 -43.65 -29.45 41.86
C THR A 7 -43.17 -28.01 42.06
N ASP A 8 -43.85 -27.28 42.96
CA ASP A 8 -43.61 -25.86 43.25
C ASP A 8 -42.15 -25.58 43.72
N GLU A 9 -41.47 -26.60 44.24
CA GLU A 9 -40.04 -26.56 44.59
C GLU A 9 -39.13 -26.33 43.38
N GLY A 10 -39.44 -26.94 42.22
CA GLY A 10 -38.66 -26.80 40.98
C GLY A 10 -38.71 -25.39 40.40
N ARG A 11 -39.87 -24.70 40.54
CA ARG A 11 -40.02 -23.31 40.12
C ARG A 11 -39.31 -22.33 41.07
N SER A 12 -39.19 -22.68 42.35
CA SER A 12 -38.49 -21.84 43.34
C SER A 12 -36.97 -21.90 43.16
N THR A 13 -36.42 -23.07 42.81
CA THR A 13 -35.00 -23.28 42.56
C THR A 13 -34.56 -22.68 41.22
N SER A 14 -35.36 -22.80 40.16
CA SER A 14 -35.07 -22.14 38.88
C SER A 14 -35.02 -20.60 39.02
N ARG A 15 -35.97 -20.01 39.75
CA ARG A 15 -35.98 -18.56 40.05
C ARG A 15 -34.77 -18.12 40.87
N ARG A 16 -34.27 -18.94 41.81
CA ARG A 16 -33.04 -18.64 42.57
C ARG A 16 -31.79 -18.73 41.69
N LEU A 17 -31.71 -19.73 40.81
CA LEU A 17 -30.59 -19.89 39.87
C LEU A 17 -30.55 -18.75 38.85
N GLU A 18 -31.69 -18.32 38.30
CA GLU A 18 -31.76 -17.16 37.41
C GLU A 18 -31.38 -15.84 38.10
N ARG A 19 -31.76 -15.66 39.37
CA ARG A 19 -31.34 -14.46 40.15
C ARG A 19 -29.83 -14.47 40.38
N ARG A 20 -29.24 -15.61 40.73
CA ARG A 20 -27.78 -15.74 40.85
C ARG A 20 -27.06 -15.52 39.51
N ALA A 21 -27.55 -16.08 38.41
CA ALA A 21 -26.97 -15.89 37.08
C ALA A 21 -27.02 -14.41 36.64
N ARG A 22 -28.12 -13.70 36.94
CA ARG A 22 -28.24 -12.25 36.69
C ARG A 22 -27.26 -11.43 37.53
N HIS A 23 -27.03 -11.80 38.79
CA HIS A 23 -26.03 -11.12 39.62
C HIS A 23 -24.60 -11.36 39.13
N VAL A 24 -24.25 -12.59 38.77
CA VAL A 24 -22.91 -12.90 38.23
C VAL A 24 -22.66 -12.17 36.90
N ARG A 25 -23.65 -12.10 36.01
CA ARG A 25 -23.55 -11.31 34.76
C ARG A 25 -23.38 -9.81 35.01
N ARG A 26 -24.09 -9.24 36.00
CA ARG A 26 -23.94 -7.83 36.36
C ARG A 26 -22.58 -7.54 36.98
N ALA A 27 -22.10 -8.40 37.88
CA ALA A 27 -20.77 -8.27 38.48
C ALA A 27 -19.67 -8.39 37.41
N GLY A 28 -19.79 -9.33 36.47
CA GLY A 28 -18.86 -9.48 35.34
C GLY A 28 -18.81 -8.26 34.42
N ARG A 29 -19.97 -7.65 34.09
CA ARG A 29 -20.00 -6.38 33.33
C ARG A 29 -19.33 -5.24 34.09
N GLN A 30 -19.62 -5.11 35.38
CA GLN A 30 -19.09 -4.01 36.18
C GLN A 30 -17.56 -4.08 36.35
N VAL A 31 -17.01 -5.30 36.43
CA VAL A 31 -15.54 -5.52 36.43
C VAL A 31 -14.96 -5.24 35.03
N GLY A 32 -15.62 -5.70 33.96
CA GLY A 32 -15.22 -5.42 32.58
C GLY A 32 -15.19 -3.93 32.25
N ASP A 33 -16.18 -3.16 32.70
CA ASP A 33 -16.28 -1.71 32.49
C ASP A 33 -15.21 -0.95 33.27
N ARG A 34 -14.84 -1.41 34.48
CA ARG A 34 -13.73 -0.79 35.24
C ARG A 34 -12.38 -1.06 34.60
N VAL A 35 -12.13 -2.29 34.15
CA VAL A 35 -10.85 -2.64 33.50
C VAL A 35 -10.70 -1.91 32.17
N THR A 36 -11.75 -1.88 31.35
CA THR A 36 -11.74 -1.12 30.09
C THR A 36 -11.65 0.38 30.32
N GLY A 37 -12.34 0.91 31.35
CA GLY A 37 -12.23 2.31 31.79
C GLY A 37 -10.79 2.70 32.14
N HIS A 38 -10.10 1.91 32.97
CA HIS A 38 -8.72 2.19 33.36
C HIS A 38 -7.72 2.11 32.19
N VAL A 39 -7.91 1.18 31.25
CA VAL A 39 -7.06 1.09 30.06
C VAL A 39 -7.27 2.31 29.16
N ARG A 40 -8.52 2.75 29.00
CA ARG A 40 -8.87 3.93 28.20
C ARG A 40 -8.31 5.22 28.82
N GLU A 41 -8.47 5.38 30.13
CA GLU A 41 -7.96 6.53 30.88
C GLU A 41 -6.43 6.63 30.82
N ARG A 42 -5.70 5.50 30.95
CA ARG A 42 -4.24 5.49 30.77
C ARG A 42 -3.81 5.78 29.35
N ARG A 43 -4.55 5.33 28.34
CA ARG A 43 -4.30 5.67 26.94
C ARG A 43 -4.49 7.17 26.72
N ASP A 44 -5.60 7.74 27.20
CA ASP A 44 -5.92 9.16 27.05
C ASP A 44 -4.90 10.04 27.81
N GLU A 45 -4.37 9.59 28.95
CA GLU A 45 -3.27 10.25 29.65
C GLU A 45 -1.96 10.18 28.86
N ALA A 46 -1.60 9.02 28.32
CA ALA A 46 -0.39 8.85 27.51
C ALA A 46 -0.45 9.72 26.25
N GLU A 47 -1.60 9.77 25.60
CA GLU A 47 -1.87 10.60 24.43
C GLU A 47 -1.76 12.09 24.75
N ARG A 48 -2.38 12.54 25.85
CA ARG A 48 -2.24 13.94 26.34
C ARG A 48 -0.79 14.30 26.66
N ARG A 49 -0.02 13.39 27.26
CA ARG A 49 1.41 13.62 27.53
C ARG A 49 2.24 13.68 26.25
N ALA A 50 1.95 12.83 25.28
CA ALA A 50 2.60 12.83 23.98
C ALA A 50 2.33 14.14 23.23
N LEU A 51 1.07 14.58 23.20
CA LEU A 51 0.68 15.86 22.60
C LEU A 51 1.35 17.05 23.29
N ALA A 52 1.33 17.11 24.62
CA ALA A 52 2.01 18.16 25.38
C ALA A 52 3.54 18.13 25.22
N HIS A 53 4.14 16.98 24.91
CA HIS A 53 5.55 16.91 24.55
C HIS A 53 5.79 17.44 23.13
N ALA A 54 4.95 17.06 22.16
CA ALA A 54 5.02 17.54 20.79
C ALA A 54 4.85 19.07 20.70
N ASP A 55 3.92 19.66 21.46
CA ASP A 55 3.71 21.11 21.51
C ASP A 55 4.94 21.86 22.05
N ARG A 56 5.62 21.31 23.07
CA ARG A 56 6.85 21.90 23.61
C ARG A 56 8.02 21.87 22.63
N VAL A 57 8.10 20.84 21.80
CA VAL A 57 9.10 20.76 20.71
C VAL A 57 8.75 21.74 19.60
N ARG A 58 7.47 21.81 19.23
CA ARG A 58 6.92 22.73 18.22
C ARG A 58 7.24 24.19 18.54
N ASP A 59 7.03 24.62 19.78
CA ASP A 59 7.22 26.03 20.17
C ASP A 59 8.68 26.52 20.10
N ARG A 60 9.64 25.59 20.10
CA ARG A 60 11.08 25.90 19.99
C ARG A 60 11.58 26.02 18.56
N LEU A 61 10.79 25.64 17.56
CA LEU A 61 11.21 25.58 16.16
C LEU A 61 10.96 26.93 15.44
N PRO A 62 11.85 27.35 14.52
CA PRO A 62 11.60 28.49 13.65
C PRO A 62 10.43 28.19 12.69
N ARG A 63 9.81 29.24 12.13
CA ARG A 63 8.57 29.14 11.31
C ARG A 63 8.60 28.05 10.20
N PRO A 64 9.66 27.90 9.38
CA PRO A 64 9.65 26.87 8.32
C PRO A 64 9.70 25.44 8.90
N LEU A 65 10.47 25.24 9.98
CA LEU A 65 10.58 23.95 10.65
C LEU A 65 9.30 23.57 11.39
N ARG A 66 8.54 24.55 11.90
CA ARG A 66 7.21 24.32 12.47
C ARG A 66 6.22 23.80 11.44
N ALA A 67 6.20 24.35 10.24
CA ALA A 67 5.31 23.87 9.18
C ALA A 67 5.63 22.42 8.77
N VAL A 68 6.91 22.07 8.67
CA VAL A 68 7.34 20.68 8.38
C VAL A 68 7.00 19.74 9.54
N TRP A 69 7.20 20.19 10.78
CA TRP A 69 6.84 19.43 11.98
C TRP A 69 5.32 19.17 12.04
N ASP A 70 4.51 20.22 11.89
CA ASP A 70 3.05 20.12 11.91
C ASP A 70 2.57 19.19 10.79
N LEU A 71 3.10 19.34 9.57
CA LEU A 71 2.80 18.45 8.45
C LEU A 71 3.14 16.99 8.77
N THR A 72 4.34 16.73 9.30
CA THR A 72 4.78 15.37 9.62
C THR A 72 3.91 14.74 10.71
N VAL A 73 3.62 15.49 11.78
CA VAL A 73 2.82 15.00 12.91
C VAL A 73 1.39 14.69 12.46
N VAL A 74 0.78 15.56 11.67
CA VAL A 74 -0.57 15.34 11.15
C VAL A 74 -0.59 14.15 10.19
N THR A 75 0.32 14.08 9.21
CA THR A 75 0.41 12.92 8.30
C THR A 75 0.56 11.60 9.04
N VAL A 76 1.41 11.53 10.07
CA VAL A 76 1.58 10.31 10.88
C VAL A 76 0.30 9.96 11.63
N ARG A 77 -0.36 10.95 12.22
CA ARG A 77 -1.61 10.73 12.96
C ARG A 77 -2.72 10.20 12.05
N GLU A 78 -2.96 10.88 10.93
CA GLU A 78 -3.99 10.52 9.95
C GLU A 78 -3.72 9.13 9.35
N THR A 79 -2.46 8.79 9.08
CA THR A 79 -2.06 7.42 8.66
C THR A 79 -2.60 6.35 9.62
N PHE A 80 -2.57 6.58 10.93
CA PHE A 80 -3.08 5.63 11.91
C PHE A 80 -4.61 5.69 12.04
N ASP A 81 -5.19 6.89 12.01
CA ASP A 81 -6.63 7.12 12.13
C ASP A 81 -7.38 6.49 10.94
N ASP A 82 -6.83 6.60 9.72
CA ASP A 82 -7.36 6.01 8.48
C ASP A 82 -7.01 4.53 8.29
N ARG A 83 -6.36 3.92 9.30
CA ARG A 83 -5.96 2.51 9.31
C ARG A 83 -5.11 2.13 8.10
N VAL A 84 -4.26 3.04 7.61
CA VAL A 84 -3.35 2.79 6.49
C VAL A 84 -2.53 1.50 6.66
N PRO A 85 -1.98 1.14 7.83
CA PRO A 85 -1.27 -0.13 7.99
C PRO A 85 -2.14 -1.36 7.69
N GLY A 86 -3.43 -1.30 7.99
CA GLY A 86 -4.39 -2.37 7.67
C GLY A 86 -4.73 -2.45 6.19
N LEU A 87 -4.94 -1.29 5.54
CA LEU A 87 -5.17 -1.22 4.09
C LEU A 87 -3.92 -1.61 3.28
N ALA A 88 -2.74 -1.28 3.80
CA ALA A 88 -1.46 -1.73 3.27
C ALA A 88 -1.31 -3.25 3.36
N ALA A 89 -1.74 -3.88 4.47
CA ALA A 89 -1.70 -5.33 4.62
C ALA A 89 -2.57 -6.03 3.57
N GLU A 90 -3.75 -5.47 3.28
CA GLU A 90 -4.60 -5.98 2.23
C GLU A 90 -3.99 -5.80 0.82
N THR A 91 -3.40 -4.64 0.56
CA THR A 91 -2.68 -4.38 -0.69
C THR A 91 -1.55 -5.38 -0.87
N ALA A 92 -0.72 -5.58 0.16
CA ALA A 92 0.39 -6.52 0.15
C ALA A 92 -0.05 -7.97 -0.04
N LEU A 93 -1.16 -8.40 0.58
CA LEU A 93 -1.73 -9.72 0.38
C LEU A 93 -2.10 -9.95 -1.09
N PHE A 94 -2.81 -9.02 -1.71
CA PHE A 94 -3.20 -9.16 -3.11
C PHE A 94 -2.00 -9.09 -4.06
N THR A 95 -0.99 -8.27 -3.75
CA THR A 95 0.28 -8.26 -4.49
C THR A 95 1.05 -9.57 -4.32
N LEU A 96 1.07 -10.17 -3.13
CA LEU A 96 1.70 -11.47 -2.90
C LEU A 96 1.06 -12.57 -3.76
N ILE A 97 -0.27 -12.57 -3.88
CA ILE A 97 -0.98 -13.56 -4.71
C ILE A 97 -0.69 -13.33 -6.20
N SER A 98 -0.45 -12.09 -6.64
CA SER A 98 -0.10 -11.82 -8.04
C SER A 98 1.36 -12.13 -8.38
N LEU A 99 2.26 -12.21 -7.39
CA LEU A 99 3.70 -12.37 -7.62
C LEU A 99 4.10 -13.55 -8.51
N PRO A 100 3.63 -14.80 -8.30
CA PRO A 100 4.05 -15.92 -9.13
C PRO A 100 3.73 -15.70 -10.61
N ALA A 101 2.52 -15.22 -10.89
CA ALA A 101 2.09 -14.94 -12.24
C ALA A 101 2.80 -13.72 -12.86
N LEU A 102 3.10 -12.69 -12.06
CA LEU A 102 3.95 -11.58 -12.50
C LEU A 102 5.36 -12.06 -12.88
N LEU A 103 5.94 -12.95 -12.07
CA LEU A 103 7.24 -13.56 -12.36
C LEU A 103 7.21 -14.33 -13.69
N LEU A 104 6.14 -15.07 -13.97
CA LEU A 104 6.01 -15.80 -15.24
C LEU A 104 6.00 -14.88 -16.46
N VAL A 105 5.18 -13.82 -16.41
CA VAL A 105 5.07 -12.85 -17.50
C VAL A 105 6.41 -12.14 -17.70
N LEU A 106 7.07 -11.76 -16.61
CA LEU A 106 8.39 -11.15 -16.64
C LEU A 106 9.42 -12.10 -17.26
N LEU A 107 9.45 -13.35 -16.83
CA LEU A 107 10.42 -14.33 -17.29
C LEU A 107 10.25 -14.65 -18.78
N GLY A 108 9.01 -14.80 -19.23
CA GLY A 108 8.69 -14.92 -20.66
C GLY A 108 9.17 -13.70 -21.45
N SER A 109 8.94 -12.48 -20.95
CA SER A 109 9.40 -11.26 -21.62
C SER A 109 10.93 -11.18 -21.71
N LEU A 110 11.64 -11.59 -20.65
CA LEU A 110 13.09 -11.66 -20.63
C LEU A 110 13.60 -12.65 -21.69
N GLY A 111 12.93 -13.80 -21.88
CA GLY A 111 13.26 -14.76 -22.93
C GLY A 111 13.14 -14.18 -24.34
N TYR A 112 12.09 -13.40 -24.62
CA TYR A 112 11.96 -12.70 -25.92
C TYR A 112 13.03 -11.64 -26.13
N VAL A 113 13.35 -10.85 -25.09
CA VAL A 113 14.43 -9.86 -25.14
C VAL A 113 15.79 -10.55 -25.31
N ALA A 114 16.00 -11.70 -24.66
CA ALA A 114 17.18 -12.53 -24.80
C ALA A 114 17.38 -13.00 -26.24
N ALA A 115 16.33 -13.56 -26.84
CA ALA A 115 16.38 -14.09 -28.20
C ALA A 115 16.63 -13.00 -29.25
N ALA A 116 16.23 -11.76 -28.96
CA ALA A 116 16.52 -10.61 -29.80
C ALA A 116 17.98 -10.11 -29.69
N LEU A 117 18.78 -10.63 -28.75
CA LEU A 117 20.13 -10.18 -28.45
C LEU A 117 21.15 -11.33 -28.57
N ASP A 118 22.39 -11.02 -28.94
CA ASP A 118 23.45 -12.01 -29.16
C ASP A 118 23.79 -12.87 -27.92
N ALA A 119 24.43 -14.02 -28.16
CA ALA A 119 24.74 -15.09 -27.21
C ALA A 119 25.51 -14.68 -25.94
N GLU A 120 26.09 -13.48 -25.87
CA GLU A 120 26.75 -12.96 -24.66
C GLU A 120 25.73 -12.47 -23.61
N ASN A 121 24.51 -12.11 -24.02
CA ASN A 121 23.45 -11.62 -23.13
C ASN A 121 22.66 -12.76 -22.44
N THR A 122 22.67 -13.97 -22.99
CA THR A 122 21.99 -15.14 -22.39
C THR A 122 22.62 -15.59 -21.08
N GLN A 123 23.94 -15.45 -20.92
CA GLN A 123 24.66 -15.86 -19.70
C GLN A 123 24.32 -14.99 -18.47
N GLN A 124 24.02 -13.70 -18.69
CA GLN A 124 23.56 -12.81 -17.62
C GLN A 124 22.11 -13.02 -17.27
N LEU A 125 21.28 -13.35 -18.25
CA LEU A 125 19.91 -13.76 -18.00
C LEU A 125 19.89 -15.02 -17.15
N GLU A 126 20.75 -16.00 -17.42
CA GLU A 126 20.91 -17.16 -16.56
C GLU A 126 21.35 -16.79 -15.14
N THR A 127 22.28 -15.83 -15.00
CA THR A 127 22.69 -15.31 -13.69
C THR A 127 21.56 -14.60 -12.94
N VAL A 128 20.71 -13.85 -13.63
CA VAL A 128 19.61 -13.09 -13.02
C VAL A 128 18.40 -13.97 -12.72
N VAL A 129 18.13 -14.93 -13.60
CA VAL A 129 17.00 -15.86 -13.51
C VAL A 129 17.32 -16.98 -12.52
N TYR A 130 18.50 -17.59 -12.57
CA TYR A 130 18.82 -18.75 -11.73
C TYR A 130 19.82 -18.39 -10.63
N GLY A 131 20.85 -17.61 -10.96
CA GLY A 131 21.90 -17.23 -10.01
C GLY A 131 21.37 -16.43 -8.81
N LEU A 132 20.70 -15.29 -9.03
CA LEU A 132 20.21 -14.46 -7.93
C LEU A 132 19.19 -15.18 -7.04
N PRO A 133 18.14 -15.83 -7.57
CA PRO A 133 17.16 -16.52 -6.72
C PRO A 133 17.78 -17.67 -5.92
N SER A 134 18.80 -18.37 -6.43
CA SER A 134 19.48 -19.45 -5.69
C SER A 134 20.18 -18.98 -4.42
N THR A 135 20.55 -17.69 -4.35
CA THR A 135 21.22 -17.11 -3.17
C THR A 135 20.26 -16.55 -2.12
N VAL A 136 19.01 -16.24 -2.52
CA VAL A 136 18.02 -15.55 -1.68
C VAL A 136 16.90 -16.48 -1.22
N LEU A 137 16.47 -17.40 -2.09
CA LEU A 137 15.40 -18.34 -1.81
C LEU A 137 15.94 -19.55 -1.02
N SER A 138 15.09 -20.15 -0.18
CA SER A 138 15.40 -21.43 0.44
C SER A 138 15.42 -22.53 -0.61
N ASP A 139 16.15 -23.63 -0.38
CA ASP A 139 16.30 -24.72 -1.36
C ASP A 139 14.97 -25.23 -1.92
N SER A 140 13.95 -25.38 -1.06
CA SER A 140 12.61 -25.81 -1.47
C SER A 140 11.86 -24.78 -2.30
N THR A 141 12.02 -23.49 -1.99
CA THR A 141 11.38 -22.40 -2.73
C THR A 141 12.10 -22.15 -4.05
N TYR A 142 13.44 -22.25 -4.05
CA TYR A 142 14.25 -22.19 -5.24
C TYR A 142 13.92 -23.34 -6.19
N ALA A 143 13.81 -24.58 -5.70
CA ALA A 143 13.44 -25.73 -6.53
C ALA A 143 12.06 -25.54 -7.19
N ALA A 144 11.06 -25.07 -6.43
CA ALA A 144 9.74 -24.76 -6.99
C ALA A 144 9.80 -23.61 -8.01
N TYR A 145 10.59 -22.57 -7.74
CA TYR A 145 10.80 -21.46 -8.65
C TYR A 145 11.52 -21.88 -9.94
N SER A 146 12.61 -22.65 -9.83
CA SER A 146 13.46 -23.05 -10.96
C SER A 146 12.73 -24.01 -11.88
N ASP A 147 11.92 -24.93 -11.35
CA ASP A 147 11.06 -25.82 -12.13
C ASP A 147 10.04 -25.02 -12.95
N VAL A 148 9.39 -24.04 -12.31
CA VAL A 148 8.47 -23.14 -13.00
C VAL A 148 9.19 -22.29 -14.05
N ALA A 149 10.37 -21.76 -13.73
CA ALA A 149 11.18 -20.96 -14.63
C ALA A 149 11.61 -21.75 -15.87
N GLU A 150 12.10 -22.97 -15.67
CA GLU A 150 12.50 -23.90 -16.73
C GLU A 150 11.31 -24.29 -17.61
N GLN A 151 10.17 -24.65 -17.02
CA GLN A 151 8.95 -24.97 -17.79
C GLN A 151 8.49 -23.80 -18.68
N VAL A 152 8.61 -22.57 -18.19
CA VAL A 152 8.18 -21.37 -18.93
C VAL A 152 9.17 -21.00 -20.02
N LEU A 153 10.48 -21.12 -19.75
CA LEU A 153 11.53 -20.79 -20.70
C LEU A 153 11.75 -21.88 -21.76
N SER A 154 11.56 -23.17 -21.42
CA SER A 154 11.89 -24.29 -22.32
C SER A 154 10.67 -24.93 -22.99
N GLN A 155 9.50 -25.00 -22.32
CA GLN A 155 8.33 -25.73 -22.84
C GLN A 155 7.23 -24.84 -23.42
N GLY A 156 7.33 -23.51 -23.31
CA GLY A 156 6.40 -22.58 -23.98
C GLY A 156 4.92 -22.84 -23.65
N ARG A 157 4.60 -23.18 -22.40
CA ARG A 157 3.24 -23.48 -21.95
C ARG A 157 2.37 -22.23 -21.81
N ALA A 158 1.91 -21.71 -22.96
CA ALA A 158 1.06 -20.53 -23.06
C ALA A 158 -0.28 -20.67 -22.28
N ASP A 159 -0.75 -21.90 -22.07
CA ASP A 159 -1.92 -22.25 -21.26
C ASP A 159 -1.74 -21.88 -19.78
N VAL A 160 -0.63 -22.29 -19.17
CA VAL A 160 -0.32 -22.00 -17.76
C VAL A 160 -0.01 -20.51 -17.57
N ALA A 161 0.74 -19.92 -18.50
CA ALA A 161 1.03 -18.49 -18.50
C ALA A 161 -0.25 -17.65 -18.62
N GLY A 162 -1.22 -18.08 -19.43
CA GLY A 162 -2.51 -17.42 -19.60
C GLY A 162 -3.35 -17.43 -18.31
N ILE A 163 -3.47 -18.58 -17.64
CA ILE A 163 -4.18 -18.69 -16.35
C ILE A 163 -3.48 -17.84 -15.28
N GLY A 164 -2.15 -17.90 -15.21
CA GLY A 164 -1.35 -17.07 -14.33
C GLY A 164 -1.62 -15.59 -14.57
N LEU A 165 -1.54 -15.13 -15.82
CA LEU A 165 -1.79 -13.74 -16.20
C LEU A 165 -3.18 -13.27 -15.75
N VAL A 166 -4.23 -14.07 -15.96
CA VAL A 166 -5.59 -13.73 -15.52
C VAL A 166 -5.66 -13.60 -14.00
N LEU A 167 -5.04 -14.53 -13.26
CA LEU A 167 -4.97 -14.47 -11.80
C LEU A 167 -4.17 -13.25 -11.30
N ALA A 168 -3.03 -12.93 -11.92
CA ALA A 168 -2.24 -11.74 -11.60
C ALA A 168 -3.00 -10.45 -11.88
N LEU A 169 -3.68 -10.34 -13.02
CA LEU A 169 -4.48 -9.16 -13.34
C LEU A 169 -5.66 -9.01 -12.40
N TRP A 170 -6.33 -10.11 -12.06
CA TRP A 170 -7.43 -10.07 -11.10
C TRP A 170 -6.94 -9.63 -9.72
N THR A 171 -5.95 -10.31 -9.16
CA THR A 171 -5.46 -10.02 -7.80
C THR A 171 -4.71 -8.68 -7.73
N GLY A 172 -3.88 -8.38 -8.72
CA GLY A 172 -3.23 -7.08 -8.88
C GLY A 172 -4.24 -5.92 -8.98
N SER A 173 -5.34 -6.09 -9.74
CA SER A 173 -6.38 -5.06 -9.80
C SER A 173 -7.09 -4.84 -8.47
N ARG A 174 -7.16 -5.86 -7.60
CA ARG A 174 -7.65 -5.68 -6.22
C ARG A 174 -6.67 -4.90 -5.39
N ALA A 175 -5.36 -5.19 -5.48
CA ALA A 175 -4.32 -4.42 -4.78
C ALA A 175 -4.39 -2.93 -5.17
N VAL A 176 -4.38 -2.63 -6.48
CA VAL A 176 -4.47 -1.26 -6.99
C VAL A 176 -5.79 -0.60 -6.60
N ASN A 177 -6.92 -1.32 -6.66
CA ASN A 177 -8.21 -0.78 -6.22
C ASN A 177 -8.20 -0.40 -4.73
N ARG A 178 -7.51 -1.18 -3.88
CA ARG A 178 -7.34 -0.84 -2.46
C ARG A 178 -6.46 0.38 -2.28
N SER A 179 -5.38 0.52 -3.05
CA SER A 179 -4.58 1.74 -3.03
C SER A 179 -5.38 2.97 -3.46
N LEU A 180 -6.20 2.88 -4.51
CA LEU A 180 -7.10 3.96 -4.93
C LEU A 180 -8.15 4.29 -3.87
N GLU A 181 -8.67 3.29 -3.18
CA GLU A 181 -9.60 3.49 -2.05
C GLU A 181 -8.92 4.22 -0.89
N THR A 182 -7.71 3.82 -0.51
CA THR A 182 -6.95 4.54 0.51
C THR A 182 -6.63 5.97 0.10
N ILE A 183 -6.27 6.23 -1.16
CA ILE A 183 -6.05 7.60 -1.65
C ILE A 183 -7.33 8.44 -1.51
N VAL A 184 -8.51 7.86 -1.76
CA VAL A 184 -9.78 8.59 -1.57
C VAL A 184 -10.05 8.89 -0.09
N ILE A 185 -9.77 7.93 0.79
CA ILE A 185 -9.93 8.07 2.25
C ILE A 185 -8.98 9.17 2.77
N ALA A 186 -7.70 9.12 2.40
CA ALA A 186 -6.69 10.11 2.78
C ALA A 186 -7.09 11.56 2.46
N TYR A 187 -7.92 11.76 1.43
CA TYR A 187 -8.39 13.09 1.01
C TYR A 187 -9.78 13.47 1.58
N ASP A 188 -10.35 12.68 2.49
CA ASP A 188 -11.75 12.77 2.98
C ASP A 188 -12.77 12.85 1.84
N ALA A 189 -12.52 12.13 0.75
CA ALA A 189 -13.22 12.30 -0.51
C ALA A 189 -14.24 11.18 -0.78
N GLU A 190 -14.72 10.46 0.24
CA GLU A 190 -15.59 9.31 0.05
C GLU A 190 -16.95 9.68 -0.54
N ALA A 191 -17.44 10.90 -0.26
CA ALA A 191 -18.69 11.41 -0.80
C ALA A 191 -18.59 11.74 -2.30
N GLU A 192 -17.45 12.30 -2.73
CA GLU A 192 -17.13 12.64 -4.12
C GLU A 192 -16.51 11.47 -4.89
N ALA A 193 -16.33 10.33 -4.23
CA ALA A 193 -15.68 9.17 -4.79
C ALA A 193 -16.39 8.68 -6.06
N ARG A 194 -15.58 8.25 -7.03
CA ARG A 194 -16.11 7.57 -8.22
C ARG A 194 -16.89 6.34 -7.77
N SER A 195 -18.04 6.08 -8.41
CA SER A 195 -18.80 4.85 -8.19
C SER A 195 -17.88 3.61 -8.23
N GLY A 196 -18.10 2.66 -7.32
CA GLY A 196 -17.17 1.55 -7.09
C GLY A 196 -16.80 0.75 -8.36
N TRP A 197 -17.71 0.65 -9.33
CA TRP A 197 -17.42 -0.01 -10.61
C TRP A 197 -16.45 0.80 -11.48
N LYS A 198 -16.56 2.14 -11.52
CA LYS A 198 -15.63 3.03 -12.24
C LYS A 198 -14.23 2.94 -11.64
N ARG A 199 -14.14 2.93 -10.30
CA ARG A 199 -12.88 2.74 -9.58
C ARG A 199 -12.25 1.38 -9.89
N ARG A 200 -13.06 0.32 -9.98
CA ARG A 200 -12.59 -1.02 -10.36
C ARG A 200 -12.07 -1.11 -11.78
N ILE A 201 -12.73 -0.47 -12.74
CA ILE A 201 -12.24 -0.38 -14.13
C ILE A 201 -10.92 0.40 -14.18
N LEU A 202 -10.84 1.52 -13.46
CA LEU A 202 -9.62 2.30 -13.37
C LEU A 202 -8.47 1.49 -12.77
N ALA A 203 -8.72 0.77 -11.68
CA ALA A 203 -7.74 -0.11 -11.06
C ALA A 203 -7.25 -1.20 -12.01
N PHE A 204 -8.16 -1.79 -12.80
CA PHE A 204 -7.80 -2.77 -13.82
C PHE A 204 -6.86 -2.17 -14.88
N PHE A 205 -7.19 -1.01 -15.46
CA PHE A 205 -6.32 -0.37 -16.44
C PHE A 205 -4.98 0.06 -15.86
N LEU A 206 -4.95 0.57 -14.63
CA LEU A 206 -3.69 0.89 -13.94
C LEU A 206 -2.86 -0.36 -13.66
N THR A 207 -3.49 -1.50 -13.38
CA THR A 207 -2.79 -2.79 -13.23
C THR A 207 -2.19 -3.25 -14.54
N VAL A 208 -2.95 -3.17 -15.64
CA VAL A 208 -2.44 -3.50 -16.98
C VAL A 208 -1.30 -2.57 -17.37
N ALA A 209 -1.44 -1.26 -17.16
CA ALA A 209 -0.38 -0.27 -17.42
C ALA A 209 0.85 -0.54 -16.56
N GLY A 210 0.68 -0.87 -15.28
CA GLY A 210 1.76 -1.26 -14.38
C GLY A 210 2.45 -2.56 -14.80
N LEU A 211 1.69 -3.55 -15.29
CA LEU A 211 2.23 -4.80 -15.82
C LEU A 211 3.06 -4.55 -17.09
N VAL A 212 2.51 -3.81 -18.05
CA VAL A 212 3.24 -3.43 -19.28
C VAL A 212 4.48 -2.61 -18.93
N GLY A 213 4.33 -1.67 -18.00
CA GLY A 213 5.44 -0.90 -17.46
C GLY A 213 6.51 -1.82 -16.87
N ALA A 214 6.16 -2.76 -15.99
CA ALA A 214 7.11 -3.70 -15.40
C ALA A 214 7.82 -4.55 -16.46
N VAL A 215 7.09 -5.06 -17.45
CA VAL A 215 7.64 -5.83 -18.59
C VAL A 215 8.59 -4.99 -19.45
N ALA A 216 8.36 -3.69 -19.59
CA ALA A 216 9.27 -2.80 -20.32
C ALA A 216 10.47 -2.37 -19.47
N ILE A 217 10.25 -2.00 -18.22
CA ILE A 217 11.22 -1.37 -17.32
C ILE A 217 12.22 -2.39 -16.77
N LEU A 218 11.78 -3.59 -16.38
CA LEU A 218 12.62 -4.55 -15.67
C LEU A 218 13.72 -5.16 -16.56
N PRO A 219 13.46 -5.60 -17.82
CA PRO A 219 14.54 -6.00 -18.72
C PRO A 219 15.51 -4.86 -18.99
N LEU A 220 14.99 -3.63 -19.15
CA LEU A 220 15.81 -2.43 -19.26
C LEU A 220 16.67 -2.24 -18.02
N LEU A 221 16.14 -2.37 -16.81
CA LEU A 221 16.94 -2.23 -15.57
C LEU A 221 18.16 -3.16 -15.56
N VAL A 222 18.02 -4.38 -16.09
CA VAL A 222 19.06 -5.41 -16.07
C VAL A 222 20.02 -5.29 -17.28
N LEU A 223 19.50 -5.09 -18.48
CA LEU A 223 20.25 -5.09 -19.74
C LEU A 223 20.52 -3.68 -20.29
N GLY A 224 19.88 -2.65 -19.76
CA GLY A 224 19.83 -1.28 -20.28
C GLY A 224 21.19 -0.64 -20.50
N PRO A 225 22.13 -0.70 -19.53
CA PRO A 225 23.48 -0.18 -19.74
C PRO A 225 24.23 -0.89 -20.89
N ARG A 226 23.93 -2.16 -21.16
CA ARG A 226 24.52 -2.91 -22.30
C ARG A 226 23.84 -2.57 -23.61
N LEU A 227 22.52 -2.46 -23.63
CA LEU A 227 21.77 -2.00 -24.80
C LEU A 227 22.23 -0.60 -25.25
N LEU A 228 22.42 0.30 -24.29
CA LEU A 228 22.94 1.65 -24.56
C LEU A 228 24.37 1.63 -25.12
N ARG A 229 25.21 0.70 -24.66
CA ARG A 229 26.55 0.48 -25.22
C ARG A 229 26.51 -0.08 -26.64
N ALA A 230 25.66 -1.07 -26.91
CA ALA A 230 25.55 -1.70 -28.23
C ALA A 230 24.96 -0.77 -29.30
N LEU A 231 24.13 0.19 -28.89
CA LEU A 231 23.57 1.22 -29.79
C LEU A 231 24.52 2.41 -30.00
N MET A 232 25.62 2.50 -29.25
CA MET A 232 26.61 3.56 -29.42
C MET A 232 27.61 3.23 -30.53
N PRO A 233 28.01 4.22 -31.36
CA PRO A 233 29.07 4.01 -32.34
C PRO A 233 30.38 3.59 -31.68
N ASP A 234 31.16 2.72 -32.33
CA ASP A 234 32.44 2.17 -31.83
C ASP A 234 33.49 3.23 -31.45
N GLY A 235 33.27 4.51 -31.78
CA GLY A 235 34.10 5.66 -31.43
C GLY A 235 33.53 6.61 -30.37
N ALA A 236 32.44 6.24 -29.68
CA ALA A 236 31.90 7.05 -28.60
C ALA A 236 32.94 7.22 -27.48
N ALA A 237 33.19 8.47 -27.07
CA ALA A 237 34.15 8.75 -26.00
C ALA A 237 33.74 8.00 -24.72
N ASN A 238 34.71 7.40 -24.02
CA ASN A 238 34.47 6.72 -22.74
C ASN A 238 33.71 7.61 -21.74
N SER A 239 33.90 8.93 -21.81
CA SER A 239 33.16 9.91 -21.00
C SER A 239 31.65 9.95 -21.29
N LEU A 240 31.21 9.72 -22.54
CA LEU A 240 29.79 9.65 -22.89
C LEU A 240 29.16 8.34 -22.39
N LEU A 241 29.92 7.24 -22.40
CA LEU A 241 29.52 5.95 -21.85
C LEU A 241 29.36 5.99 -20.33
N ASP A 242 30.29 6.64 -19.63
CA ASP A 242 30.24 6.84 -18.19
C ASP A 242 29.09 7.76 -17.79
N ALA A 243 28.88 8.87 -18.52
CA ALA A 243 27.76 9.79 -18.28
C ALA A 243 26.40 9.10 -18.51
N THR A 244 26.28 8.28 -19.57
CA THR A 244 25.07 7.53 -19.88
C THR A 244 24.76 6.49 -18.80
N SER A 245 25.78 5.77 -18.33
CA SER A 245 25.63 4.78 -17.25
C SER A 245 25.25 5.43 -15.93
N TRP A 246 25.80 6.62 -15.63
CA TRP A 246 25.48 7.38 -14.42
C TRP A 246 24.05 7.96 -14.44
N LEU A 247 23.58 8.43 -15.61
CA LEU A 247 22.24 9.00 -15.76
C LEU A 247 21.14 7.91 -15.85
N TYR A 248 21.51 6.68 -16.19
CA TYR A 248 20.59 5.57 -16.39
C TYR A 248 19.70 5.27 -15.17
N TYR A 249 20.30 5.03 -14.01
CA TYR A 249 19.56 4.68 -12.79
C TYR A 249 18.69 5.83 -12.27
N PRO A 250 19.17 7.09 -12.22
CA PRO A 250 18.31 8.24 -11.94
C PRO A 250 17.13 8.37 -12.90
N ALA A 251 17.32 8.17 -14.20
CA ALA A 251 16.24 8.24 -15.18
C ALA A 251 15.16 7.17 -14.92
N LEU A 252 15.58 5.96 -14.54
CA LEU A 252 14.65 4.91 -14.13
C LEU A 252 13.91 5.26 -12.84
N GLY A 253 14.61 5.84 -11.86
CA GLY A 253 14.01 6.35 -10.64
C GLY A 253 12.97 7.43 -10.90
N LEU A 254 13.24 8.36 -11.84
CA LEU A 254 12.27 9.36 -12.28
C LEU A 254 11.04 8.74 -12.93
N LEU A 255 11.21 7.64 -13.67
CA LEU A 255 10.09 6.92 -14.29
C LEU A 255 9.21 6.24 -13.24
N VAL A 256 9.80 5.58 -12.24
CA VAL A 256 9.05 5.02 -11.09
C VAL A 256 8.36 6.13 -10.30
N MET A 257 9.05 7.25 -10.05
CA MET A 257 8.47 8.42 -9.40
C MET A 257 7.28 8.97 -10.21
N ALA A 258 7.39 9.06 -11.53
CA ALA A 258 6.30 9.50 -12.38
C ALA A 258 5.11 8.52 -12.36
N ALA A 259 5.37 7.22 -12.28
CA ALA A 259 4.32 6.21 -12.11
C ALA A 259 3.59 6.35 -10.77
N LEU A 260 4.32 6.58 -9.67
CA LEU A 260 3.73 6.84 -8.35
C LEU A 260 2.93 8.15 -8.32
N THR A 261 3.48 9.24 -8.85
CA THR A 261 2.77 10.52 -8.97
C THR A 261 1.50 10.37 -9.80
N THR A 262 1.54 9.59 -10.88
CA THR A 262 0.36 9.28 -11.69
C THR A 262 -0.68 8.47 -10.91
N LEU A 263 -0.26 7.48 -10.11
CA LEU A 263 -1.15 6.71 -9.25
C LEU A 263 -1.90 7.63 -8.26
N TYR A 264 -1.18 8.55 -7.60
CA TYR A 264 -1.79 9.52 -6.68
C TYR A 264 -2.73 10.47 -7.42
N HIS A 265 -2.26 11.08 -8.49
CA HIS A 265 -3.01 12.05 -9.27
C HIS A 265 -4.34 11.48 -9.80
N VAL A 266 -4.31 10.23 -10.26
CA VAL A 266 -5.48 9.54 -10.80
C VAL A 266 -6.38 9.00 -9.68
N GLY A 267 -5.83 8.73 -8.51
CA GLY A 267 -6.59 8.32 -7.31
C GLY A 267 -7.55 9.40 -6.81
N VAL A 268 -7.14 10.67 -6.88
CA VAL A 268 -7.97 11.80 -6.45
C VAL A 268 -9.17 11.98 -7.40
N PRO A 269 -10.41 12.19 -6.89
CA PRO A 269 -11.59 12.30 -7.74
C PRO A 269 -11.69 13.63 -8.51
N TRP A 270 -11.04 14.69 -8.03
CA TRP A 270 -10.93 16.00 -8.71
C TRP A 270 -9.53 16.24 -9.30
N ARG A 271 -9.40 17.31 -10.10
CA ARG A 271 -8.16 17.63 -10.80
C ARG A 271 -7.24 18.46 -9.90
N THR A 272 -6.17 17.86 -9.39
CA THR A 272 -5.03 18.58 -8.80
C THR A 272 -3.95 18.83 -9.86
N PRO A 273 -3.08 19.84 -9.75
CA PRO A 273 -1.91 19.90 -10.61
C PRO A 273 -0.98 18.71 -10.31
N TRP A 274 -0.57 17.93 -11.32
CA TRP A 274 0.28 16.73 -11.16
C TRP A 274 1.54 16.94 -10.30
N ARG A 275 2.11 18.16 -10.32
CA ARG A 275 3.28 18.53 -9.51
C ARG A 275 3.01 18.52 -8.00
N ARG A 276 1.75 18.59 -7.57
CA ARG A 276 1.36 18.52 -6.15
C ARG A 276 1.46 17.12 -5.56
N ASP A 277 1.46 16.11 -6.41
CA ASP A 277 1.53 14.72 -5.97
C ASP A 277 2.99 14.21 -5.88
N LEU A 278 3.97 15.04 -6.28
CA LEU A 278 5.40 14.74 -6.24
C LEU A 278 5.98 14.57 -4.82
N PRO A 279 5.65 15.40 -3.80
CA PRO A 279 6.21 15.25 -2.47
C PRO A 279 5.97 13.87 -1.86
N GLY A 280 4.74 13.35 -1.99
CA GLY A 280 4.37 12.00 -1.59
C GLY A 280 5.12 10.93 -2.38
N ALA A 281 5.33 11.11 -3.68
CA ALA A 281 6.09 10.16 -4.50
C ALA A 281 7.57 10.11 -4.09
N VAL A 282 8.16 11.27 -3.75
CA VAL A 282 9.52 11.34 -3.21
C VAL A 282 9.59 10.64 -1.86
N LEU A 283 8.64 10.89 -0.95
CA LEU A 283 8.58 10.22 0.34
C LEU A 283 8.48 8.70 0.17
N ALA A 284 7.60 8.22 -0.71
CA ALA A 284 7.43 6.82 -1.01
C ALA A 284 8.71 6.19 -1.58
N MET A 285 9.40 6.87 -2.50
CA MET A 285 10.68 6.41 -3.06
C MET A 285 11.78 6.30 -2.00
N VAL A 286 11.95 7.33 -1.16
CA VAL A 286 12.94 7.32 -0.08
C VAL A 286 12.61 6.20 0.91
N GLY A 287 11.35 6.11 1.32
CA GLY A 287 10.85 5.08 2.21
C GLY A 287 11.04 3.66 1.66
N TRP A 288 10.81 3.48 0.36
CA TRP A 288 11.01 2.19 -0.31
C TRP A 288 12.48 1.78 -0.36
N VAL A 289 13.41 2.72 -0.63
CA VAL A 289 14.85 2.45 -0.57
C VAL A 289 15.28 2.08 0.86
N LEU A 290 14.77 2.78 1.87
CA LEU A 290 15.02 2.44 3.27
C LEU A 290 14.45 1.07 3.64
N ALA A 291 13.26 0.73 3.15
CA ALA A 291 12.64 -0.58 3.34
C ALA A 291 13.46 -1.70 2.68
N ALA A 292 13.99 -1.47 1.47
CA ALA A 292 14.87 -2.40 0.78
C ALA A 292 16.20 -2.59 1.53
N ALA A 293 16.80 -1.51 2.05
CA ALA A 293 18.00 -1.58 2.89
C ALA A 293 17.73 -2.35 4.20
N GLY A 294 16.57 -2.12 4.83
CA GLY A 294 16.13 -2.85 6.02
C GLY A 294 15.91 -4.34 5.75
N LEU A 295 15.28 -4.69 4.62
CA LEU A 295 15.13 -6.08 4.19
C LEU A 295 16.50 -6.74 3.98
N ARG A 296 17.43 -6.06 3.32
CA ARG A 296 18.80 -6.57 3.14
C ARG A 296 19.47 -6.85 4.48
N ALA A 297 19.38 -5.92 5.43
CA ALA A 297 19.93 -6.11 6.77
C ALA A 297 19.28 -7.29 7.50
N TYR A 298 17.96 -7.43 7.40
CA TYR A 298 17.23 -8.57 7.97
C TYR A 298 17.71 -9.91 7.41
N LEU A 299 17.89 -10.02 6.08
CA LEU A 299 18.33 -11.25 5.43
C LEU A 299 19.77 -11.62 5.82
N LEU A 300 20.66 -10.63 5.97
CA LEU A 300 22.04 -10.86 6.42
C LEU A 300 22.12 -11.45 7.84
N VAL A 301 21.26 -10.97 8.75
CA VAL A 301 21.22 -11.48 10.13
C VAL A 301 20.47 -12.80 10.21
N SER A 302 19.38 -12.96 9.47
CA SER A 302 18.57 -14.18 9.50
C SER A 302 19.30 -15.38 8.91
N GLY A 303 20.25 -15.14 8.00
CA GLY A 303 21.10 -16.17 7.39
C GLY A 303 22.02 -16.92 8.36
N THR A 304 22.24 -16.41 9.59
CA THR A 304 23.12 -17.05 10.58
C THR A 304 22.40 -17.96 11.58
N GLY A 305 21.06 -18.02 11.53
CA GLY A 305 20.24 -18.88 12.41
C GLY A 305 20.13 -20.34 11.93
N ASP A 306 19.50 -21.19 12.75
CA ASP A 306 19.20 -22.59 12.41
C ASP A 306 18.44 -22.72 11.09
N VAL A 307 18.67 -23.83 10.37
CA VAL A 307 18.08 -24.13 9.05
C VAL A 307 16.56 -23.96 9.05
N ALA A 308 15.88 -24.39 10.13
CA ALA A 308 14.42 -24.27 10.27
C ALA A 308 13.95 -22.80 10.27
N TYR A 309 14.65 -21.93 11.01
CA TYR A 309 14.33 -20.51 11.05
C TYR A 309 14.64 -19.81 9.72
N ARG A 310 15.69 -20.22 9.01
CA ARG A 310 16.02 -19.68 7.68
C ARG A 310 14.95 -20.02 6.64
N GLN A 311 14.45 -21.26 6.64
CA GLN A 311 13.42 -21.70 5.70
C GLN A 311 12.08 -20.97 5.89
N MET A 312 11.74 -20.58 7.11
CA MET A 312 10.54 -19.77 7.40
C MET A 312 10.79 -18.26 7.24
N GLY A 313 12.02 -17.80 7.41
CA GLY A 313 12.39 -16.39 7.37
C GLY A 313 12.20 -15.75 6.00
N THR A 314 12.58 -16.41 4.92
CA THR A 314 12.50 -15.82 3.56
C THR A 314 11.06 -15.46 3.14
N PRO A 315 10.05 -16.36 3.24
CA PRO A 315 8.67 -15.99 2.92
C PRO A 315 8.12 -14.87 3.80
N ILE A 316 8.43 -14.88 5.11
CA ILE A 316 8.02 -13.83 6.04
C ILE A 316 8.63 -12.48 5.63
N ALA A 317 9.91 -12.48 5.23
CA ALA A 317 10.61 -11.29 4.78
C ALA A 317 9.96 -10.66 3.54
N VAL A 318 9.53 -11.49 2.56
CA VAL A 318 8.82 -11.02 1.36
C VAL A 318 7.48 -10.36 1.73
N VAL A 319 6.67 -11.00 2.57
CA VAL A 319 5.39 -10.43 3.00
C VAL A 319 5.60 -9.12 3.76
N LEU A 320 6.57 -9.08 4.67
CA LEU A 320 6.90 -7.88 5.43
C LEU A 320 7.38 -6.75 4.51
N TRP A 321 8.21 -7.07 3.51
CA TRP A 321 8.68 -6.09 2.54
C TRP A 321 7.55 -5.54 1.66
N LEU A 322 6.64 -6.39 1.19
CA LEU A 322 5.46 -5.95 0.45
C LEU A 322 4.56 -5.07 1.32
N TRP A 323 4.36 -5.43 2.59
CA TRP A 323 3.57 -4.66 3.54
C TRP A 323 4.18 -3.28 3.82
N ILE A 324 5.49 -3.23 4.10
CA ILE A 324 6.19 -1.95 4.28
C ILE A 324 6.13 -1.13 3.00
N SER A 325 6.37 -1.74 1.84
CA SER A 325 6.28 -1.05 0.54
C SER A 325 4.91 -0.43 0.31
N ALA A 326 3.84 -1.15 0.63
CA ALA A 326 2.48 -0.61 0.58
C ALA A 326 2.29 0.53 1.59
N ILE A 327 2.80 0.40 2.83
CA ILE A 327 2.75 1.49 3.82
C ILE A 327 3.40 2.75 3.27
N VAL A 328 4.65 2.71 2.79
CA VAL A 328 5.33 3.94 2.34
C VAL A 328 4.67 4.57 1.12
N VAL A 329 4.07 3.78 0.23
CA VAL A 329 3.25 4.31 -0.87
C VAL A 329 1.99 5.00 -0.35
N LEU A 330 1.28 4.40 0.61
CA LEU A 330 0.05 4.97 1.15
C LEU A 330 0.29 6.18 2.07
N VAL A 331 1.36 6.17 2.87
CA VAL A 331 1.81 7.33 3.64
C VAL A 331 2.22 8.48 2.70
N GLY A 332 2.75 8.19 1.52
CA GLY A 332 2.96 9.19 0.48
C GLY A 332 1.65 9.86 0.02
N ALA A 333 0.54 9.10 -0.05
CA ALA A 333 -0.77 9.67 -0.36
C ALA A 333 -1.30 10.55 0.77
N GLU A 334 -1.17 10.12 2.03
CA GLU A 334 -1.50 10.93 3.21
C GLU A 334 -0.73 12.25 3.25
N LEU A 335 0.57 12.21 2.94
CA LEU A 335 1.38 13.43 2.86
C LEU A 335 0.82 14.39 1.80
N ASN A 336 0.47 13.88 0.61
CA ASN A 336 -0.09 14.70 -0.45
C ASN A 336 -1.45 15.28 -0.06
N ALA A 337 -2.29 14.51 0.62
CA ALA A 337 -3.58 14.97 1.12
C ALA A 337 -3.42 16.09 2.17
N GLU A 338 -2.47 15.93 3.09
CA GLU A 338 -2.17 16.96 4.09
C GLU A 338 -1.61 18.25 3.51
N ILE A 339 -0.72 18.14 2.52
CA ILE A 339 -0.23 19.30 1.76
C ILE A 339 -1.41 20.02 1.09
N GLU A 340 -2.35 19.28 0.53
CA GLU A 340 -3.56 19.82 -0.09
C GLU A 340 -4.49 20.45 0.97
N ARG A 341 -4.67 19.85 2.15
CA ARG A 341 -5.47 20.39 3.26
C ARG A 341 -4.89 21.72 3.79
N MET A 342 -3.58 21.80 3.98
CA MET A 342 -2.88 22.99 4.51
C MET A 342 -2.69 24.09 3.45
N TRP A 343 -2.46 23.72 2.20
CA TRP A 343 -2.28 24.65 1.08
C TRP A 343 -3.20 24.29 -0.10
N PRO A 344 -4.51 24.56 0.01
CA PRO A 344 -5.53 24.11 -0.96
C PRO A 344 -5.23 24.56 -2.39
N SER A 345 -5.51 23.68 -3.35
CA SER A 345 -5.54 24.05 -4.76
C SER A 345 -6.87 24.73 -5.06
N THR A 346 -6.90 25.50 -6.16
CA THR A 346 -8.09 26.27 -6.57
C THR A 346 -9.34 25.39 -6.67
N ASP A 347 -9.22 24.12 -7.06
CA ASP A 347 -10.36 23.22 -7.27
C ASP A 347 -10.90 22.62 -5.97
N GLN A 348 -10.05 22.23 -5.01
CA GLN A 348 -10.54 21.79 -3.68
C GLN A 348 -11.19 22.96 -2.92
N GLY A 349 -10.65 24.17 -3.06
CA GLY A 349 -11.23 25.38 -2.48
C GLY A 349 -12.64 25.68 -3.03
N ARG A 350 -12.95 25.30 -4.28
CA ARG A 350 -14.30 25.42 -4.85
C ARG A 350 -15.27 24.39 -4.29
N LEU A 351 -14.84 23.13 -4.13
CA LEU A 351 -15.66 22.06 -3.54
C LEU A 351 -16.03 22.38 -2.09
N ARG A 352 -15.05 22.78 -1.26
CA ARG A 352 -15.30 23.19 0.14
C ARG A 352 -16.27 24.37 0.25
N ARG A 353 -16.19 25.35 -0.67
CA ARG A 353 -17.16 26.46 -0.69
C ARG A 353 -18.54 26.04 -1.16
N ALA A 354 -18.65 25.07 -2.07
CA ALA A 354 -19.92 24.53 -2.50
C ALA A 354 -20.61 23.77 -1.36
N ASP A 355 -19.85 23.00 -0.58
CA ASP A 355 -20.34 22.28 0.60
C ASP A 355 -20.75 23.25 1.73
N GLN A 356 -19.92 24.27 2.02
CA GLN A 356 -20.25 25.31 3.00
C GLN A 356 -21.39 26.25 2.55
N GLY A 357 -21.58 26.44 1.24
CA GLY A 357 -22.69 27.21 0.66
C GLY A 357 -24.00 26.41 0.55
N GLY A 358 -23.93 25.08 0.68
CA GLY A 358 -25.06 24.18 0.80
C GLY A 358 -25.62 24.18 2.21
N GLY A 359 -26.12 25.34 2.68
CA GLY A 359 -26.65 25.50 4.03
C GLY A 359 -27.61 24.39 4.45
N ASP A 360 -27.51 24.04 5.74
CA ASP A 360 -28.26 23.02 6.50
C ASP A 360 -29.67 22.75 5.92
N PRO A 361 -30.01 21.49 5.60
CA PRO A 361 -31.36 21.11 5.15
C PRO A 361 -32.47 21.64 6.07
N GLU A 362 -32.19 21.80 7.37
CA GLU A 362 -33.13 22.44 8.31
C GLU A 362 -33.33 23.93 8.05
N GLN A 363 -32.28 24.68 7.68
CA GLN A 363 -32.39 26.10 7.35
C GLN A 363 -33.20 26.32 6.08
N ARG A 364 -33.08 25.43 5.07
CA ARG A 364 -33.94 25.47 3.87
C ARG A 364 -35.40 25.15 4.18
N ARG A 365 -35.66 24.22 5.10
CA ARG A 365 -37.03 23.91 5.56
C ARG A 365 -37.65 25.02 6.41
N ARG A 366 -36.84 25.79 7.13
CA ARG A 366 -37.29 26.98 7.89
C ARG A 366 -37.52 28.18 6.96
N ALA A 367 -36.63 28.41 6.00
CA ALA A 367 -36.78 29.46 4.99
C ALA A 367 -37.96 29.23 4.02
N GLY A 368 -38.33 27.97 3.76
CA GLY A 368 -39.52 27.63 2.97
C GLY A 368 -40.85 27.63 3.76
N ARG A 369 -40.84 28.04 5.04
CA ARG A 369 -42.02 28.04 5.92
C ARG A 369 -42.40 29.41 6.49
N GLU A 370 -41.71 30.49 6.11
CA GLU A 370 -42.20 31.82 6.43
C GLU A 370 -43.46 32.10 5.60
N PRO A 371 -44.64 32.31 6.24
CA PRO A 371 -45.79 32.84 5.54
C PRO A 371 -45.48 34.28 5.15
N ASP A 372 -45.74 34.61 3.89
CA ASP A 372 -45.63 35.96 3.35
C ASP A 372 -46.42 36.95 4.23
N PRO A 373 -45.77 37.91 4.91
CA PRO A 373 -46.49 38.94 5.62
C PRO A 373 -46.91 40.00 4.61
N ALA A 374 -48.18 39.91 4.21
CA ALA A 374 -48.97 40.87 3.44
C ALA A 374 -49.07 40.63 1.91
N SER A 375 -50.18 39.99 1.53
CA SER A 375 -51.14 40.53 0.57
C SER A 375 -52.49 39.81 0.70
#